data_AF-A0A3E2DAZ6-F1
#
_entry.id   AF-A0A3E2DAZ6-F1
#
_cell.length_a   1.000
_cell.length_b   1.000
_cell.length_c   1.000
_cell.angle_alpha   90.00
_cell.angle_beta   90.00
_cell.angle_gamma   90.00
#
_symmetry.space_group_name_H-M   'P 1'
#
loop_
_entity.id
_entity.type
_entity.pdbx_description
1 polymer ?
#
loop_
_entity_poly.entity_id
_entity_poly.type
_entity_poly.pdbx_seq_one_letter_code
_entity_poly.pdbx_strand_id
1 'polypeptide(L)' 'MSAELEGVHEECGVFGVWGHSDAARLTYFGLHALQHRGQEGAGIVANDNGHLKGYRNLGLLTKVFANEDI' A
#
# COMPACT_ATOMS: atom_id res chain seq x y z
N MET A 1 16.01 -9.69 34.88
CA MET A 1 14.93 -8.87 34.31
C MET A 1 15.53 -8.10 33.14
N SER A 2 15.52 -8.73 31.98
CA SER A 2 15.94 -8.15 30.71
C SER A 2 14.88 -8.62 29.72
N ALA A 3 13.76 -7.89 29.68
CA ALA A 3 12.86 -8.00 28.56
C ALA A 3 13.64 -7.47 27.36
N GLU A 4 14.27 -8.38 26.63
CA GLU A 4 14.71 -8.09 25.27
C GLU A 4 13.48 -7.51 24.56
N LEU A 5 13.61 -6.27 24.10
CA LEU A 5 12.60 -5.63 23.28
C LEU A 5 12.43 -6.55 22.06
N GLU A 6 11.38 -7.37 22.04
CA GLU A 6 10.92 -8.02 20.82
C GLU A 6 10.83 -6.91 19.78
N GLY A 7 11.71 -6.96 18.78
CA GLY A 7 11.80 -5.94 17.77
C GLY A 7 10.43 -5.69 17.15
N VAL A 8 10.19 -4.45 16.71
CA VAL A 8 9.01 -4.14 15.90
C VAL A 8 9.00 -5.14 14.74
N HIS A 9 8.06 -6.07 14.76
CA HIS A 9 7.86 -7.01 13.66
C HIS A 9 7.28 -6.18 12.51
N GLU A 10 8.14 -5.74 11.59
CA GLU A 10 7.72 -5.13 10.34
C GLU A 10 6.95 -6.18 9.53
N GLU A 11 5.63 -6.14 9.64
CA GLU A 11 4.73 -6.95 8.85
C GLU A 11 4.10 -6.08 7.78
N CYS A 12 4.22 -6.47 6.51
CA CYS A 12 3.65 -5.74 5.38
C CYS A 12 2.16 -5.40 5.60
N GLY A 13 1.75 -4.17 5.27
CA GLY A 13 0.35 -3.76 5.28
C GLY A 13 -0.39 -4.19 4.01
N VAL A 14 -1.64 -4.63 4.15
CA VAL A 14 -2.55 -4.91 3.03
C VAL A 14 -3.86 -4.14 3.18
N PHE A 15 -4.40 -3.66 2.08
CA PHE A 15 -5.67 -2.92 2.03
C PHE A 15 -6.38 -3.20 0.71
N GLY A 16 -7.72 -3.22 0.72
CA GLY A 16 -8.51 -3.45 -0.48
C GLY A 16 -9.90 -2.85 -0.39
N VAL A 17 -10.43 -2.45 -1.56
CA VAL A 17 -11.76 -1.85 -1.72
C VAL A 17 -12.49 -2.60 -2.83
N TRP A 18 -13.78 -2.85 -2.62
CA TRP A 18 -14.63 -3.53 -3.59
C TRP A 18 -15.90 -2.73 -3.87
N GLY A 19 -16.36 -2.73 -5.12
CA GLY A 19 -17.64 -2.13 -5.50
C GLY A 19 -17.68 -0.60 -5.46
N HIS A 20 -16.53 0.07 -5.62
CA HIS A 20 -16.43 1.53 -5.61
C HIS A 20 -15.67 2.04 -6.84
N SER A 21 -16.13 3.12 -7.47
CA SER A 21 -15.48 3.69 -8.67
C SER A 21 -14.05 4.14 -8.37
N ASP A 22 -13.84 4.74 -7.20
CA ASP A 22 -12.53 5.22 -6.74
C ASP A 22 -11.74 4.18 -5.93
N ALA A 23 -11.95 2.89 -6.15
CA ALA A 23 -11.32 1.82 -5.35
C ALA A 23 -9.79 1.93 -5.32
N ALA A 24 -9.15 2.31 -6.43
CA ALA A 24 -7.70 2.47 -6.52
C ALA A 24 -7.21 3.64 -5.62
N ARG A 25 -7.86 4.80 -5.71
CA ARG A 25 -7.54 5.99 -4.90
C ARG A 25 -7.82 5.78 -3.41
N LEU A 26 -8.93 5.13 -3.06
CA LEU A 26 -9.22 4.75 -1.67
C LEU A 26 -8.17 3.76 -1.15
N THR A 27 -7.71 2.83 -1.99
CA THR A 27 -6.61 1.92 -1.64
C THR A 27 -5.31 2.66 -1.38
N TYR A 28 -4.98 3.68 -2.18
CA TYR A 28 -3.83 4.55 -1.90
C TYR A 28 -3.93 5.21 -0.51
N PHE A 29 -5.07 5.82 -0.16
CA PHE A 29 -5.21 6.43 1.17
C PHE A 29 -5.17 5.41 2.31
N GLY A 30 -5.76 4.23 2.11
CA GLY A 30 -5.68 3.13 3.08
C GLY A 30 -4.25 2.66 3.30
N LEU A 31 -3.49 2.42 2.23
CA LEU A 31 -2.08 2.06 2.31
C LEU A 31 -1.23 3.18 2.93
N HIS A 32 -1.56 4.45 2.66
CA HIS A 32 -0.88 5.59 3.28
C HIS A 32 -1.04 5.58 4.81
N ALA A 33 -2.26 5.30 5.30
CA ALA A 33 -2.50 5.13 6.74
C ALA A 33 -1.72 3.94 7.33
N LEU A 34 -1.46 2.90 6.53
CA LEU A 34 -0.68 1.72 6.91
C LEU A 34 0.84 1.85 6.65
N GLN A 35 1.35 2.99 6.19
CA GLN A 35 2.77 3.16 5.82
C GLN A 35 3.74 2.85 6.97
N HIS A 36 3.30 3.00 8.22
CA HIS A 36 4.09 2.65 9.41
C HIS A 36 4.39 1.14 9.53
N ARG A 37 3.75 0.30 8.72
CA ARG A 37 3.94 -1.17 8.69
C ARG A 37 5.00 -1.65 7.70
N GLY A 38 5.43 -0.78 6.79
CA GLY A 38 6.48 -1.12 5.82
C GLY A 38 6.79 0.07 4.94
N GLN A 39 8.08 0.35 4.74
CA GLN A 39 8.56 1.54 4.02
C GLN A 39 9.46 1.21 2.83
N GLU A 40 9.73 -0.08 2.61
CA GLU A 40 10.64 -0.58 1.58
C GLU A 40 10.05 -0.56 0.17
N GLY A 41 8.72 -0.62 0.05
CA GLY A 41 8.01 -0.60 -1.23
C GLY A 41 6.50 -0.53 -1.08
N ALA A 42 5.83 -0.24 -2.18
CA ALA A 42 4.38 -0.22 -2.24
C ALA A 42 3.88 -0.61 -3.64
N GLY A 43 2.65 -1.09 -3.71
CA GLY A 43 1.98 -1.39 -4.97
C GLY A 43 0.47 -1.44 -4.84
N ILE A 44 -0.21 -1.12 -5.93
CA ILE A 44 -1.67 -1.13 -6.04
C ILE A 44 -2.02 -1.86 -7.33
N VAL A 45 -3.01 -2.73 -7.26
CA VAL A 45 -3.64 -3.36 -8.43
C VAL A 45 -5.14 -3.08 -8.35
N ALA A 46 -5.71 -2.58 -9.44
CA ALA A 46 -7.12 -2.27 -9.56
C ALA A 46 -7.72 -2.97 -10.79
N ASN A 47 -9.01 -3.28 -10.70
CA ASN A 47 -9.76 -3.83 -11.81
C ASN A 47 -10.45 -2.69 -12.58
N ASP A 48 -10.12 -2.56 -13.86
CA ASP A 48 -10.78 -1.70 -14.83
C ASP A 48 -11.53 -2.57 -15.85
N ASN A 49 -12.84 -2.73 -15.64
CA ASN A 49 -13.74 -3.45 -16.56
C ASN A 49 -13.28 -4.87 -16.94
N GLY A 50 -12.77 -5.62 -15.96
CA GLY A 50 -12.24 -6.98 -16.14
C GLY A 50 -10.73 -7.03 -16.40
N HIS A 51 -10.08 -5.90 -16.64
CA HIS A 51 -8.63 -5.81 -16.83
C HIS A 51 -7.95 -5.34 -15.56
N LEU A 52 -7.00 -6.14 -15.05
CA LEU A 52 -6.20 -5.73 -13.90
C LEU A 52 -5.09 -4.79 -14.35
N LYS A 53 -5.08 -3.57 -13.82
CA LYS A 53 -4.00 -2.59 -13.96
C LYS A 53 -3.26 -2.51 -12.64
N GLY A 54 -1.93 -2.58 -12.69
CA GLY A 54 -1.13 -2.60 -11.48
C GLY A 54 0.19 -1.87 -11.65
N TYR A 55 0.59 -1.19 -10.59
CA TYR A 55 1.91 -0.56 -10.49
C TYR A 55 2.50 -0.82 -9.10
N ARG A 56 3.81 -1.06 -9.06
CA ARG A 56 4.57 -1.25 -7.82
C ARG A 56 6.00 -0.77 -8.00
N ASN A 57 6.57 -0.23 -6.94
CA ASN A 57 7.98 0.15 -6.91
C ASN A 57 8.52 0.14 -5.47
N LEU A 58 9.83 0.32 -5.33
CA LEU A 58 10.48 0.47 -4.03
C LEU A 58 10.31 1.89 -3.48
N GLY A 59 10.31 1.99 -2.15
CA GLY A 59 10.17 3.22 -1.39
C GLY A 59 8.76 3.51 -0.88
N LEU A 60 8.61 4.69 -0.28
CA LEU A 60 7.36 5.17 0.31
C LEU A 60 6.26 5.26 -0.75
N LEU A 61 5.02 4.96 -0.36
CA LEU A 61 3.84 5.00 -1.22
C LEU A 61 3.73 6.35 -1.97
N THR A 62 3.97 7.45 -1.28
CA THR A 62 3.92 8.80 -1.85
C THR A 62 4.98 9.05 -2.93
N LYS A 63 6.11 8.36 -2.87
CA LYS A 63 7.16 8.40 -3.90
C LYS A 63 6.86 7.47 -5.06
N VAL A 64 6.39 6.26 -4.75
CA VAL A 64 6.00 5.26 -5.76
C VAL A 64 4.94 5.84 -6.71
N PHE A 65 3.98 6.59 -6.17
CA PHE A 65 2.86 7.15 -6.96
C PHE A 65 2.92 8.67 -7.14
N ALA A 66 4.11 9.29 -7.11
CA ALA A 66 4.25 10.75 -7.22
C ALA A 66 3.86 11.30 -8.61
N ASN A 67 4.07 10.50 -9.66
CA ASN A 67 3.85 10.88 -11.05
C ASN A 67 2.88 9.94 -11.77
N GLU A 68 2.26 9.01 -11.03
CA GLU A 68 1.37 8.02 -11.63
C GLU A 68 -0.07 8.29 -11.25
N ASP A 69 -0.92 8.26 -12.27
CA ASP A 69 -2.36 8.26 -12.08
C ASP A 69 -2.80 6.88 -11.58
N ILE A 70 -3.40 6.87 -10.38
CA ILE A 70 -3.94 5.67 -9.71
C ILE A 70 -5.39 5.42 -10.08
#